data_AF-A0A3C2ARE2-F1
#
_entry.id   AF-A0A3C2ARE2-F1
#
_cell.length_a   1.000
_cell.length_b   1.000
_cell.length_c   1.000
_cell.angle_alpha   90.00
_cell.angle_beta   90.00
_cell.angle_gamma   90.00
#
_symmetry.space_group_name_H-M   'P 1'
#
loop_
_entity.id
_entity.type
_entity.pdbx_description
1 polymer ?
#
loop_
_entity_poly.entity_id
_entity_poly.type
_entity_poly.pdbx_seq_one_letter_code
_entity_poly.pdbx_strand_id
1 'polypeptide(L)' 'PLFPEEKFDITSRRSTDSTRIIDLFSPIGKGQRGLLVAQPKTGKTTLMKEVANAIAANHPEA' A
#
# COMPACT_ATOMS: atom_id res chain seq x y z
N PRO A 1 11.46 19.94 0.20
CA PRO A 1 10.96 18.54 0.19
C PRO A 1 9.63 18.47 0.95
N LEU A 2 8.51 18.36 0.23
CA LEU A 2 7.18 18.33 0.85
C LEU A 2 6.80 16.90 1.27
N PHE A 3 6.12 16.80 2.40
CA PHE A 3 5.47 15.55 2.83
C PHE A 3 4.27 15.25 1.92
N PRO A 4 3.85 13.99 1.80
CA PRO A 4 2.62 13.64 1.10
C PRO A 4 1.41 14.33 1.73
N GLU A 5 0.68 15.10 0.94
CA GLU A 5 -0.58 15.74 1.37
C GLU A 5 -1.79 14.83 1.10
N GLU A 6 -1.67 13.92 0.12
CA GLU A 6 -2.73 12.98 -0.26
C GLU A 6 -2.36 11.54 0.11
N LYS A 7 -3.32 10.82 0.71
CA LYS A 7 -3.22 9.40 1.06
C LYS A 7 -3.68 8.52 -0.11
N PHE A 8 -3.01 7.41 -0.36
CA PHE A 8 -3.55 6.35 -1.20
C PHE A 8 -4.56 5.51 -0.41
N ASP A 9 -5.79 5.48 -0.88
CA ASP A 9 -6.78 4.53 -0.38
C ASP A 9 -6.50 3.14 -0.96
N ILE A 10 -5.93 2.27 -0.12
CA ILE A 10 -5.63 0.86 -0.47
C ILE A 10 -6.60 -0.12 0.21
N THR A 11 -7.60 0.41 0.93
CA THR A 11 -8.61 -0.39 1.63
C THR A 11 -10.00 -0.23 0.99
N SER A 12 -10.68 -1.35 0.72
CA SER A 12 -12.03 -1.45 0.19
C SER A 12 -12.74 -2.70 0.73
N ARG A 13 -13.98 -2.95 0.31
CA ARG A 13 -14.79 -4.11 0.75
C ARG A 13 -14.14 -5.46 0.46
N ARG A 14 -13.21 -5.54 -0.50
CA ARG A 14 -12.49 -6.77 -0.88
C ARG A 14 -10.99 -6.72 -0.55
N SER A 15 -10.57 -5.86 0.35
CA SER A 15 -9.17 -5.78 0.76
C SER A 15 -8.69 -7.02 1.50
N THR A 16 -7.42 -7.32 1.29
CA THR A 16 -6.70 -8.34 2.04
C THR A 16 -6.40 -7.85 3.46
N ASP A 17 -6.15 -8.77 4.39
CA ASP A 17 -5.74 -8.40 5.75
C ASP A 17 -4.46 -7.56 5.73
N SER A 18 -3.53 -7.87 4.82
CA SER A 18 -2.28 -7.12 4.66
C SER A 18 -2.51 -5.65 4.31
N THR A 19 -3.37 -5.37 3.33
CA THR A 19 -3.66 -3.99 2.89
C THR A 19 -4.37 -3.19 3.98
N ARG A 20 -5.27 -3.82 4.74
CA ARG A 20 -5.94 -3.20 5.90
C ARG A 20 -4.97 -2.88 7.05
N ILE A 21 -4.05 -3.78 7.34
CA ILE A 21 -3.03 -3.58 8.39
C ILE A 21 -2.09 -2.45 7.99
N ILE A 22 -1.65 -2.39 6.73
CA ILE A 22 -0.84 -1.29 6.22
C ILE A 22 -1.59 0.02 6.38
N ASP A 23 -2.86 0.08 5.96
CA ASP A 23 -3.64 1.32 6.01
C ASP A 23 -3.82 1.87 7.45
N LEU A 24 -3.91 0.97 8.43
CA LEU A 24 -4.08 1.33 9.85
C LEU A 24 -2.78 1.75 10.53
N PHE A 25 -1.69 1.03 10.30
CA PHE A 25 -0.42 1.23 11.04
C PHE A 25 0.65 2.00 10.26
N SER A 26 0.61 1.98 8.93
CA SER A 26 1.59 2.60 8.06
C SER A 26 0.94 3.13 6.77
N PRO A 27 0.09 4.18 6.88
CA PRO A 27 -0.62 4.72 5.74
C PRO A 27 0.36 5.23 4.66
N ILE A 28 0.05 4.93 3.39
CA ILE A 28 0.90 5.28 2.25
C ILE A 28 0.35 6.55 1.58
N GLY A 29 1.17 7.59 1.46
CA GLY A 29 0.83 8.82 0.73
C GLY A 29 1.37 8.88 -0.70
N LYS A 30 0.83 9.78 -1.52
CA LYS A 30 1.34 10.08 -2.87
C LYS A 30 2.74 10.70 -2.76
N GLY A 31 3.72 10.06 -3.38
CA GLY A 31 5.14 10.44 -3.25
C GLY A 31 5.81 9.97 -1.94
N GLN A 32 5.16 9.09 -1.16
CA GLN A 32 5.72 8.50 0.05
C GLN A 32 6.97 7.67 -0.27
N ARG A 33 8.04 7.89 0.50
CA ARG A 33 9.23 7.03 0.49
C ARG A 33 9.10 5.98 1.58
N GLY A 34 8.70 4.78 1.21
CA GLY A 34 8.56 3.63 2.11
C GLY A 34 9.68 2.61 1.93
N LEU A 35 9.96 1.84 2.99
CA LEU A 35 10.87 0.70 2.95
C LEU A 35 10.14 -0.55 3.44
N LEU A 36 10.07 -1.58 2.60
CA LEU A 36 9.54 -2.88 2.98
C LEU A 36 10.67 -3.79 3.46
N VAL A 37 10.81 -3.96 4.77
CA VAL A 37 11.81 -4.85 5.37
C VAL A 37 11.21 -6.24 5.57
N ALA A 38 11.76 -7.24 4.88
CA ALA A 38 11.26 -8.61 4.92
C ALA A 38 12.38 -9.63 4.63
N GLN A 39 12.38 -10.76 5.35
CA GLN A 39 13.31 -11.87 5.11
C GLN A 39 12.94 -12.67 3.84
N PRO A 40 13.85 -13.48 3.25
CA PRO A 40 13.51 -14.35 2.13
C PRO A 40 12.29 -15.26 2.43
N LYS A 41 11.41 -15.46 1.43
CA LYS A 41 10.20 -16.32 1.49
C LYS A 41 9.08 -15.89 2.47
N THR A 42 9.06 -14.63 2.93
CA THR A 42 8.02 -14.11 3.85
C THR A 42 6.83 -13.42 3.16
N GLY A 43 6.67 -13.60 1.84
CA GLY A 43 5.52 -13.04 1.12
C GLY A 43 5.65 -11.58 0.68
N LYS A 44 6.86 -10.98 0.72
CA LYS A 44 7.11 -9.60 0.25
C LYS A 44 6.55 -9.32 -1.16
N THR A 45 6.66 -10.29 -2.06
CA THR A 45 6.19 -10.17 -3.44
C THR A 45 4.66 -10.19 -3.52
N THR A 46 4.00 -11.00 -2.69
CA THR A 46 2.53 -11.03 -2.59
C THR A 46 2.01 -9.72 -2.04
N LEU A 47 2.63 -9.21 -0.97
CA LEU A 47 2.27 -7.93 -0.37
C LEU A 47 2.37 -6.77 -1.38
N MET A 48 3.46 -6.71 -2.15
CA MET A 48 3.62 -5.71 -3.21
C MET A 48 2.53 -5.81 -4.29
N LYS A 49 2.16 -7.03 -4.70
CA LYS A 49 1.08 -7.24 -5.68
C LYS A 49 -0.27 -6.78 -5.13
N GLU A 50 -0.58 -7.10 -3.88
CA GLU A 50 -1.82 -6.69 -3.23
C GLU A 50 -1.93 -5.17 -3.15
N VAL A 51 -0.87 -4.49 -2.72
CA VAL A 51 -0.82 -3.02 -2.66
C VAL A 51 -0.96 -2.41 -4.06
N ALA A 52 -0.23 -2.93 -5.06
CA ALA A 52 -0.31 -2.43 -6.44
C ALA A 52 -1.73 -2.58 -7.02
N ASN A 53 -2.36 -3.75 -6.83
CA ASN A 53 -3.71 -4.00 -7.30
C ASN A 53 -4.74 -3.11 -6.58
N ALA A 54 -4.56 -2.86 -5.28
CA ALA A 54 -5.43 -1.97 -4.53
C ALA A 54 -5.32 -0.52 -5.00
N ILE A 55 -4.10 -0.03 -5.26
CA ILE A 55 -3.88 1.31 -5.82
C ILE A 55 -4.52 1.41 -7.21
N ALA A 56 -4.26 0.46 -8.10
CA ALA A 56 -4.82 0.47 -9.46
C ALA A 56 -6.36 0.41 -9.49
N ALA A 57 -6.97 -0.29 -8.54
CA ALA A 57 -8.43 -0.37 -8.44
C ALA A 57 -9.09 0.91 -7.90
N ASN A 58 -8.41 1.61 -6.98
CA ASN A 58 -8.97 2.76 -6.27
C ASN A 58 -8.52 4.12 -6.85
N HIS A 59 -7.40 4.15 -7.57
CA HIS A 59 -6.80 5.35 -8.20
C HIS A 59 -6.43 5.02 -9.66
N PRO A 60 -7.40 4.82 -10.57
CA PRO A 60 -7.15 4.45 -11.97
C PRO A 60 -6.42 5.52 -12.80
N GLU A 61 -6.27 6.73 -12.26
CA GLU A 61 -5.54 7.85 -12.85
C GLU A 61 -4.03 7.84 -12.58
N ALA A 62 -3.54 6.92 -11.74
CA ALA A 62 -2.14 6.82 -11.29
C ALA A 62 -1.22 6.00 -12.21
#